data_AF-A0A067G8M9-F1
#
_entry.id   AF-A0A067G8M9-F1
#
_cell.length_a   1.000
_cell.length_b   1.000
_cell.length_c   1.000
_cell.angle_alpha   90.00
_cell.angle_beta   90.00
_cell.angle_gamma   90.00
#
_symmetry.space_group_name_H-M   'P 1'
#
loop_
_entity.id
_entity.type
_entity.pdbx_description
1 polymer ?
#
loop_
_entity_poly.entity_id
_entity_poly.type
_entity_poly.pdbx_seq_one_letter_code
_entity_poly.pdbx_strand_id
1 'polypeptide(L)'
;MGAQEKSQANANPMQRVKVYRLNDDGKWDDQGTGHVTVDSMERSEELCLFVIDEEDNETILLHRISPDDIYRKQEDTIISWRDPEYSTELALSFQEPTGCSYIWDNICNVQRNLNFNSLNSETFHSMNSELRELPPIELSTLPLILKTVTESGIADQMRLTELILNDQDFFRKLMDLFRICEDLENIDGLHMIFKIIKGIILLNSPQIFEKIFGDELMMDIIGSLEYDPDVPHVQHHRNFLKEHVVFKEAIPIRDPLVLSKIHQTYRVGYLKDVVLARVLDEATVANLNSIIHGNNAYVVSLLKDDSTFIQELFARLRSPTTLEESKKNLVHFLHEFCGLSKSLQMVQQLRLFRDLMNEGIFDIVTDALQSQDKKLVLTGTDILILFLNQDPNLLRSYVVRQEGIPLLGLLVKGMITDFGEDMHCQFLEILRSLLDSYTLSGAQ
;
A
#
# COMPACT_ATOMS: atom_id res chain seq x y z
N MET A 1 -28.47 22.46 26.03
CA MET A 1 -27.40 21.71 26.71
C MET A 1 -27.87 20.27 26.85
N GLY A 2 -27.49 19.40 25.92
CA GLY A 2 -27.68 17.96 26.03
C GLY A 2 -26.31 17.33 26.21
N ALA A 3 -26.15 16.57 27.28
CA ALA A 3 -24.87 15.97 27.69
C ALA A 3 -24.44 14.85 26.74
N GLN A 4 -23.12 14.75 26.55
CA GLN A 4 -22.44 13.73 25.76
C GLN A 4 -22.67 12.32 26.35
N GLU A 5 -23.14 11.40 25.52
CA GLU A 5 -23.01 9.96 25.74
C GLU A 5 -21.54 9.58 25.61
N LYS A 6 -20.95 9.09 26.71
CA LYS A 6 -19.64 8.42 26.70
C LYS A 6 -19.81 7.04 26.08
N SER A 7 -19.02 6.78 25.05
CA SER A 7 -18.88 5.51 24.35
C SER A 7 -18.59 4.35 25.33
N GLN A 8 -19.37 3.28 25.24
CA GLN A 8 -19.11 2.00 25.90
C GLN A 8 -17.79 1.42 25.37
N ALA A 9 -16.83 1.19 26.26
CA ALA A 9 -15.65 0.40 25.99
C ALA A 9 -16.04 -1.08 25.79
N ASN A 10 -15.44 -1.74 24.80
CA ASN A 10 -15.61 -3.16 24.51
C ASN A 10 -15.38 -4.01 25.77
N ALA A 11 -16.42 -4.72 26.23
CA ALA A 11 -16.31 -5.62 27.38
C ALA A 11 -15.57 -6.91 26.97
N ASN A 12 -14.37 -7.11 27.51
CA ASN A 12 -13.71 -8.43 27.49
C ASN A 12 -14.60 -9.44 28.26
N PRO A 13 -14.76 -10.68 27.78
CA PRO A 13 -15.59 -11.67 28.45
C PRO A 13 -14.94 -12.06 29.79
N MET A 14 -15.52 -11.62 30.90
CA MET A 14 -15.08 -11.92 32.26
C MET A 14 -15.27 -13.43 32.54
N GLN A 15 -14.23 -14.12 32.98
CA GLN A 15 -14.25 -15.59 33.13
C GLN A 15 -14.52 -15.99 34.59
N ARG A 16 -15.57 -16.77 34.85
CA ARG A 16 -15.95 -17.16 36.22
C ARG A 16 -15.07 -18.27 36.79
N VAL A 17 -14.53 -18.06 37.99
CA VAL A 17 -13.56 -18.94 38.68
C VAL A 17 -13.84 -19.07 40.17
N LYS A 18 -13.40 -20.18 40.77
CA LYS A 18 -13.19 -20.31 42.22
C LYS A 18 -11.71 -20.23 42.56
N VAL A 19 -11.39 -19.50 43.63
CA VAL A 19 -10.02 -19.35 44.12
C VAL A 19 -9.79 -20.30 45.28
N TYR A 20 -8.74 -21.10 45.21
CA TYR A 20 -8.35 -22.02 46.28
C TYR A 20 -6.94 -21.70 46.79
N ARG A 21 -6.74 -21.90 48.09
CA ARG A 21 -5.43 -21.81 48.76
C ARG A 21 -5.14 -23.08 49.54
N LEU A 22 -3.95 -23.63 49.42
CA LEU A 22 -3.53 -24.79 50.21
C LEU A 22 -3.16 -24.37 51.64
N ASN A 23 -3.72 -25.04 52.63
CA ASN A 23 -3.43 -24.80 54.04
C ASN A 23 -2.34 -25.73 54.61
N ASP A 24 -1.94 -25.47 55.86
CA ASP A 24 -0.87 -26.21 56.56
C ASP A 24 -1.19 -27.70 56.77
N ASP A 25 -2.47 -28.08 56.73
CA ASP A 25 -2.94 -29.48 56.80
C ASP A 25 -2.91 -30.20 55.44
N GLY A 26 -2.46 -29.52 54.37
CA GLY A 26 -2.39 -30.06 53.02
C GLY A 26 -3.76 -30.17 52.31
N LYS A 27 -4.74 -29.36 52.72
CA LYS A 27 -6.07 -29.28 52.11
C LYS A 27 -6.27 -27.94 51.40
N TRP A 28 -7.10 -27.94 50.36
CA TRP A 28 -7.47 -26.75 49.62
C TRP A 28 -8.68 -26.05 50.26
N ASP A 29 -8.48 -24.83 50.72
CA ASP A 29 -9.52 -23.97 51.28
C ASP A 29 -10.10 -23.06 50.19
N ASP A 30 -11.43 -23.07 50.03
CA ASP A 30 -12.17 -22.19 49.13
C ASP A 30 -12.10 -20.74 49.65
N GLN A 31 -11.55 -19.84 48.84
CA GLN A 31 -11.37 -18.42 49.17
C GLN A 31 -12.48 -17.53 48.61
N GLY A 32 -13.36 -18.06 47.75
CA GLY A 32 -14.42 -17.30 47.11
C GLY A 32 -14.60 -17.62 45.62
N THR A 33 -15.74 -17.17 45.08
CA THR A 33 -16.10 -17.31 43.67
C THR A 33 -16.21 -15.94 43.03
N GLY A 34 -15.56 -15.74 41.88
CA GLY A 34 -15.50 -14.44 41.23
C GLY A 34 -15.17 -14.53 39.75
N HIS A 35 -14.87 -13.38 39.16
CA HIS A 35 -14.49 -13.27 37.76
C HIS A 35 -13.02 -12.89 37.63
N VAL A 36 -12.27 -13.69 36.88
CA VAL A 36 -10.85 -13.42 36.62
C VAL A 36 -10.65 -12.58 35.36
N THR A 37 -9.73 -11.61 35.47
CA THR A 37 -9.20 -10.83 34.36
C THR A 37 -7.67 -10.72 34.47
N VAL A 38 -7.01 -10.50 33.33
CA VAL A 38 -5.61 -10.08 33.27
C VAL A 38 -5.61 -8.61 32.89
N ASP A 39 -5.09 -7.76 33.76
CA ASP A 39 -5.06 -6.31 33.52
C ASP A 39 -3.78 -5.69 34.09
N SER A 40 -3.46 -4.48 33.64
CA SER A 40 -2.37 -3.66 34.14
C SER A 40 -2.75 -3.00 35.47
N MET A 41 -1.83 -2.97 36.43
CA MET A 41 -2.07 -2.25 37.68
C MET A 41 -1.96 -0.74 37.45
N GLU A 42 -2.93 0.06 37.93
CA GLU A 42 -3.08 1.50 37.59
C GLU A 42 -1.84 2.41 37.81
N ARG A 43 -0.81 1.93 38.52
CA ARG A 43 0.44 2.66 38.83
C ARG A 43 1.71 1.98 38.37
N SER A 44 1.61 0.82 37.73
CA SER A 44 2.74 0.03 37.21
C SER A 44 2.25 -0.76 36.00
N GLU A 45 2.92 -0.69 34.85
CA GLU A 45 2.59 -1.48 33.63
C GLU A 45 2.75 -3.01 33.81
N GLU A 46 2.74 -3.49 35.04
CA GLU A 46 2.83 -4.89 35.42
C GLU A 46 1.44 -5.52 35.28
N LEU A 47 1.39 -6.65 34.57
CA LEU A 47 0.17 -7.42 34.34
C LEU A 47 -0.09 -8.37 35.52
N CYS A 48 -1.30 -8.26 36.07
CA CYS A 48 -1.74 -9.02 37.22
C CYS A 48 -3.00 -9.81 36.88
N LEU A 49 -3.17 -10.95 37.54
CA LEU A 49 -4.45 -11.65 37.66
C LEU A 49 -5.26 -10.96 38.74
N PHE A 50 -6.43 -10.46 38.36
CA PHE A 50 -7.44 -9.94 39.27
C PHE A 50 -8.61 -10.90 39.33
N VAL A 51 -9.04 -11.28 40.53
CA VAL A 51 -10.31 -11.99 40.73
C VAL A 51 -11.20 -11.10 41.57
N ILE A 52 -12.34 -10.70 41.00
CA ILE A 52 -13.33 -9.83 41.64
C ILE A 52 -14.51 -10.69 42.07
N ASP A 53 -14.94 -10.59 43.33
CA ASP A 53 -16.08 -11.30 43.89
C ASP A 53 -17.39 -10.97 43.14
N GLU A 54 -18.24 -11.96 42.96
CA GLU A 54 -19.48 -11.79 42.18
C GLU A 54 -20.64 -11.16 42.97
N GLU A 55 -20.57 -11.12 44.30
CA GLU A 55 -21.62 -10.59 45.17
C GLU A 55 -21.33 -9.16 45.63
N ASP A 56 -20.09 -8.86 46.04
CA ASP A 56 -19.73 -7.57 46.65
C ASP A 56 -18.71 -6.73 45.86
N ASN A 57 -18.21 -7.24 44.72
CA ASN A 57 -17.20 -6.60 43.87
C ASN A 57 -15.85 -6.32 44.57
N GLU A 58 -15.56 -6.95 45.71
CA GLU A 58 -14.27 -6.85 46.36
C GLU A 58 -13.22 -7.74 45.65
N THR A 59 -11.94 -7.39 45.80
CA THR A 59 -10.85 -8.18 45.20
C THR A 59 -10.57 -9.41 46.06
N ILE A 60 -10.86 -10.60 45.53
CA ILE A 60 -10.53 -11.90 46.15
C ILE A 60 -9.04 -12.22 46.00
N LEU A 61 -8.51 -11.99 44.80
CA LEU A 61 -7.12 -12.30 44.46
C LEU A 61 -6.52 -11.19 43.60
N LEU A 62 -5.35 -10.72 44.03
CA LEU A 62 -4.43 -9.92 43.23
C LEU A 62 -3.13 -10.72 43.17
N HIS A 63 -2.76 -11.19 41.99
CA HIS A 63 -1.51 -11.92 41.79
C HIS A 63 -0.74 -11.37 40.60
N ARG A 64 0.45 -10.84 40.86
CA ARG A 64 1.37 -10.39 39.81
C ARG A 64 1.87 -11.58 39.01
N ILE A 65 1.73 -11.54 37.69
CA ILE A 65 2.20 -12.65 36.84
C ILE A 65 3.73 -12.71 36.91
N SER A 66 4.25 -13.85 37.38
CA SER A 66 5.68 -14.11 37.51
C SER A 66 6.30 -14.49 36.16
N PRO A 67 7.52 -14.02 35.85
CA PRO A 67 8.27 -14.48 34.67
C PRO A 67 8.68 -15.96 34.76
N ASP A 68 8.90 -16.46 35.97
CA ASP A 68 9.35 -17.83 36.22
C ASP A 68 8.26 -18.84 35.83
N ASP A 69 8.65 -20.03 35.34
CA ASP A 69 7.74 -21.13 35.00
C ASP A 69 7.13 -21.80 36.25
N ILE A 70 6.29 -21.06 36.98
CA ILE A 70 5.61 -21.50 38.21
C ILE A 70 4.17 -21.95 38.00
N TYR A 71 3.56 -21.60 36.86
CA TYR A 71 2.18 -21.92 36.55
C TYR A 71 2.07 -23.32 35.94
N ARG A 72 1.07 -24.08 36.38
CA ARG A 72 0.73 -25.39 35.84
C ARG A 72 -0.75 -25.43 35.50
N LYS A 73 -1.06 -25.74 34.25
CA LYS A 73 -2.42 -26.10 33.85
C LYS A 73 -2.66 -27.56 34.21
N GLN A 74 -3.64 -27.82 35.06
CA GLN A 74 -4.09 -29.16 35.42
C GLN A 74 -5.44 -29.39 34.75
N GLU A 75 -5.54 -30.47 33.97
CA GLU A 75 -6.72 -30.75 33.14
C GLU A 75 -7.07 -29.56 32.22
N ASP A 76 -8.34 -29.41 31.85
CA ASP A 76 -8.80 -28.33 30.98
C ASP A 76 -9.37 -27.13 31.74
N THR A 77 -9.45 -27.19 33.08
CA THR A 77 -10.19 -26.21 33.90
C THR A 77 -9.44 -25.67 35.11
N ILE A 78 -8.19 -26.08 35.39
CA ILE A 78 -7.47 -25.62 36.58
C ILE A 78 -6.12 -25.01 36.19
N ILE A 79 -5.81 -23.84 36.77
CA ILE A 79 -4.47 -23.23 36.74
C ILE A 79 -3.98 -23.10 38.18
N SER A 80 -2.84 -23.70 38.49
CA SER A 80 -2.24 -23.68 39.84
C SER A 80 -0.81 -23.17 39.81
N TRP A 81 -0.39 -22.48 40.87
CA TRP A 81 1.00 -22.04 41.04
C TRP A 81 1.34 -21.90 42.52
N ARG A 82 2.64 -21.78 42.82
CA ARG A 82 3.11 -21.39 44.14
C ARG A 82 3.36 -19.89 44.15
N ASP A 83 2.63 -19.17 44.98
CA ASP A 83 2.79 -17.72 45.09
C ASP A 83 4.16 -17.38 45.73
N PRO A 84 5.01 -16.59 45.06
CA PRO A 84 6.35 -16.26 45.56
C PRO A 84 6.33 -15.25 46.72
N GLU A 85 5.29 -14.43 46.85
CA GLU A 85 5.17 -13.43 47.91
C GLU A 85 4.70 -14.07 49.22
N TYR A 86 3.71 -14.98 49.14
CA TYR A 86 3.11 -15.62 50.30
C TYR A 86 3.60 -17.06 50.53
N SER A 87 4.44 -17.61 49.64
CA SER A 87 4.99 -18.98 49.70
C SER A 87 3.95 -20.11 49.81
N THR A 88 2.69 -19.85 49.43
CA THR A 88 1.55 -20.78 49.49
C THR A 88 1.14 -21.25 48.10
N GLU A 89 0.49 -22.42 48.00
CA GLU A 89 -0.07 -22.89 46.73
C GLU A 89 -1.45 -22.28 46.50
N LEU A 90 -1.66 -21.75 45.30
CA LEU A 90 -2.91 -21.17 44.84
C LEU A 90 -3.41 -21.93 43.60
N ALA A 91 -4.73 -22.01 43.45
CA ALA A 91 -5.36 -22.55 42.25
C ALA A 91 -6.61 -21.76 41.86
N LEU A 92 -6.76 -21.53 40.56
CA LEU A 92 -7.98 -21.05 39.93
C LEU A 92 -8.69 -22.24 39.28
N SER A 93 -9.91 -22.53 39.74
CA SER A 93 -10.78 -23.53 39.13
C SER A 93 -11.83 -22.81 38.28
N PHE A 94 -11.76 -23.01 36.98
CA PHE A 94 -12.62 -22.36 36.00
C PHE A 94 -13.93 -23.13 35.83
N GLN A 95 -15.03 -22.39 35.65
CA GLN A 95 -16.31 -22.99 35.31
C GLN A 95 -16.31 -23.57 33.89
N GLU A 96 -15.61 -22.92 32.96
CA GLU A 96 -15.56 -23.31 31.55
C GLU A 96 -14.11 -23.59 31.07
N PRO A 97 -13.87 -24.68 30.33
CA PRO A 97 -12.56 -24.99 29.73
C PRO A 97 -12.01 -23.91 28.79
N THR A 98 -12.91 -23.23 28.08
CA THR A 98 -12.61 -22.12 27.17
C THR A 98 -12.03 -20.93 27.93
N GLY A 99 -12.60 -20.59 29.08
CA GLY A 99 -12.11 -19.53 29.96
C GLY A 99 -10.75 -19.85 30.58
N CYS A 100 -10.54 -21.11 30.99
CA CYS A 100 -9.26 -21.57 31.49
C CYS A 100 -8.17 -21.42 30.42
N SER A 101 -8.45 -21.87 29.19
CA SER A 101 -7.50 -21.77 28.09
C SER A 101 -7.19 -20.32 27.72
N TYR A 102 -8.19 -19.43 27.72
CA TYR A 102 -8.00 -18.01 27.49
C TYR A 102 -7.06 -17.35 28.52
N ILE A 103 -7.25 -17.59 29.82
CA ILE A 103 -6.38 -17.02 30.85
C ILE A 103 -4.99 -17.67 30.84
N TRP A 104 -4.92 -18.99 30.59
CA TRP A 104 -3.65 -19.70 30.43
C TRP A 104 -2.80 -19.11 29.31
N ASP A 105 -3.39 -18.88 28.13
CA ASP A 105 -2.71 -18.30 26.98
C ASP A 105 -2.21 -16.88 27.29
N ASN A 106 -3.00 -16.09 28.02
CA ASN A 106 -2.57 -14.77 28.49
C ASN A 106 -1.38 -14.85 29.45
N ILE A 107 -1.40 -15.73 30.44
CA ILE A 107 -0.26 -15.95 31.37
C ILE A 107 1.00 -16.35 30.59
N CYS A 108 0.88 -17.33 29.68
CA CYS A 108 1.98 -17.75 28.82
C CYS A 108 2.52 -16.61 27.93
N ASN A 109 1.63 -15.76 27.40
CA ASN A 109 2.03 -14.61 26.59
C ASN A 109 2.81 -13.58 27.44
N VAL A 110 2.34 -13.29 28.64
CA VAL A 110 3.03 -12.40 29.60
C VAL A 110 4.40 -12.97 29.98
N GLN A 111 4.50 -14.26 30.30
CA GLN A 111 5.77 -14.92 30.60
C GLN A 111 6.76 -14.89 29.42
N ARG A 112 6.27 -15.11 28.19
CA ARG A 112 7.11 -14.99 26.98
C ARG A 112 7.66 -13.56 26.83
N ASN A 113 6.82 -12.54 27.02
CA ASN A 113 7.23 -11.14 26.93
C ASN A 113 8.21 -10.75 28.05
N LEU A 114 8.01 -11.23 29.28
CA LEU A 114 8.90 -10.94 30.41
C LEU A 114 10.23 -11.70 30.35
N ASN A 115 10.24 -12.97 29.91
CA ASN A 115 11.47 -13.75 29.76
C ASN A 115 12.32 -13.28 28.56
N PHE A 116 11.68 -12.76 27.51
CA PHE A 116 12.37 -12.03 26.46
C PHE A 116 13.03 -10.73 26.97
N ASN A 117 12.44 -10.08 27.98
CA ASN A 117 13.03 -8.90 28.62
C ASN A 117 14.14 -9.25 29.61
N SER A 118 14.06 -10.38 30.34
CA SER A 118 15.04 -10.80 31.34
C SER A 118 16.38 -11.26 30.75
N LEU A 119 16.38 -11.96 29.60
CA LEU A 119 17.61 -12.28 28.85
C LEU A 119 18.30 -11.05 28.23
N ASN A 120 17.62 -9.90 28.20
CA ASN A 120 18.16 -8.61 27.74
C ASN A 120 18.48 -7.64 28.91
N SER A 121 18.23 -8.06 30.16
CA SER A 121 18.14 -7.20 31.34
C SER A 121 19.50 -6.72 31.89
N GLU A 122 20.58 -7.50 31.79
CA GLU A 122 21.88 -7.07 32.34
C GLU A 122 22.58 -5.99 31.49
N THR A 123 22.08 -5.67 30.30
CA THR A 123 22.66 -4.61 29.43
C THR A 123 21.69 -3.53 28.95
N PHE A 124 20.36 -3.67 29.10
CA PHE A 124 19.43 -2.81 28.35
C PHE A 124 18.23 -2.22 29.11
N HIS A 125 18.23 -2.14 30.45
CA HIS A 125 17.16 -1.45 31.19
C HIS A 125 17.25 0.09 31.23
N SER A 126 17.58 0.73 30.10
CA SER A 126 17.43 2.19 29.96
C SER A 126 16.52 2.61 28.79
N MET A 127 15.79 1.70 28.14
CA MET A 127 15.10 2.04 26.87
C MET A 127 13.62 1.64 26.78
N ASN A 128 12.87 1.62 27.90
CA ASN A 128 11.40 1.67 27.83
C ASN A 128 10.84 3.11 27.87
N SER A 129 11.71 4.10 27.66
CA SER A 129 11.30 5.43 27.25
C SER A 129 12.34 5.92 26.25
N GLU A 130 11.90 6.18 25.03
CA GLU A 130 12.63 6.81 23.93
C GLU A 130 13.43 5.90 22.99
N LEU A 131 12.82 5.55 21.85
CA LEU A 131 13.52 5.36 20.56
C LEU A 131 14.28 6.66 20.22
N ARG A 132 15.39 6.99 20.90
CA ARG A 132 16.16 8.22 20.65
C ARG A 132 16.87 8.18 19.32
N GLU A 133 17.41 7.02 18.97
CA GLU A 133 18.23 6.82 17.78
C GLU A 133 17.97 5.43 17.20
N LEU A 134 18.19 5.29 15.89
CA LEU A 134 18.19 3.99 15.24
C LEU A 134 19.53 3.30 15.50
N PRO A 135 19.53 1.97 15.72
CA PRO A 135 20.79 1.23 15.81
C PRO A 135 21.57 1.35 14.49
N PRO A 136 22.91 1.22 14.53
CA PRO A 136 23.72 1.28 13.32
C PRO A 136 23.30 0.18 12.35
N ILE A 137 23.45 0.40 11.04
CA ILE A 137 23.02 -0.57 10.03
C ILE A 137 24.16 -1.55 9.75
N GLU A 138 24.15 -2.65 10.49
CA GLU A 138 25.15 -3.71 10.44
C GLU A 138 24.47 -5.09 10.54
N LEU A 139 25.15 -6.17 10.14
CA LEU A 139 24.59 -7.53 10.24
C LEU A 139 24.21 -7.91 11.68
N SER A 140 25.00 -7.48 12.66
CA SER A 140 24.81 -7.75 14.09
C SER A 140 23.56 -7.07 14.67
N THR A 141 23.19 -5.91 14.13
CA THR A 141 22.10 -5.04 14.61
C THR A 141 20.85 -5.12 13.74
N LEU A 142 20.92 -5.77 12.57
CA LEU A 142 19.80 -6.03 11.69
C LEU A 142 18.58 -6.65 12.40
N PRO A 143 18.72 -7.59 13.36
CA PRO A 143 17.57 -8.11 14.10
C PRO A 143 16.85 -7.05 14.93
N LEU A 144 17.61 -6.10 15.48
CA LEU A 144 17.06 -5.01 16.26
C LEU A 144 16.31 -4.02 15.35
N ILE A 145 16.88 -3.67 14.19
CA ILE A 145 16.21 -2.84 13.17
C ILE A 145 14.90 -3.50 12.75
N LEU A 146 14.93 -4.80 12.45
CA LEU A 146 13.75 -5.57 12.06
C LEU A 146 12.68 -5.48 13.15
N LYS A 147 13.05 -5.78 14.40
CA LYS A 147 12.14 -5.71 15.55
C LYS A 147 11.52 -4.31 15.67
N THR A 148 12.34 -3.26 15.61
CA THR A 148 11.89 -1.87 15.66
C THR A 148 10.89 -1.58 14.53
N VAL A 149 11.14 -2.03 13.31
CA VAL A 149 10.24 -1.76 12.17
C VAL A 149 8.94 -2.54 12.25
N THR A 150 8.97 -3.82 12.67
CA THR A 150 7.78 -4.70 12.62
C THR A 150 6.92 -4.69 13.87
N GLU A 151 7.50 -4.44 15.05
CA GLU A 151 6.80 -4.52 16.34
C GLU A 151 6.43 -3.14 16.90
N SER A 152 6.72 -2.04 16.18
CA SER A 152 6.32 -0.69 16.59
C SER A 152 4.81 -0.53 16.62
N GLY A 153 4.27 -0.11 17.77
CA GLY A 153 2.89 0.33 17.89
C GLY A 153 2.64 1.61 17.07
N ILE A 154 1.36 1.97 16.87
CA ILE A 154 0.96 3.11 16.02
C ILE A 154 1.66 4.43 16.44
N ALA A 155 1.81 4.67 17.74
CA ALA A 155 2.49 5.87 18.25
C ALA A 155 4.01 5.86 17.96
N ASP A 156 4.64 4.69 17.94
CA ASP A 156 6.08 4.54 17.68
C ASP A 156 6.40 4.60 16.18
N GLN A 157 5.45 4.27 15.30
CA GLN A 157 5.63 4.36 13.85
C GLN A 157 5.90 5.79 13.35
N MET A 158 5.25 6.80 13.96
CA MET A 158 5.52 8.21 13.64
C MET A 158 6.96 8.58 14.00
N ARG A 159 7.40 8.20 15.20
CA ARG A 159 8.76 8.48 15.67
C ARG A 159 9.80 7.72 14.86
N LEU A 160 9.55 6.46 14.52
CA LEU A 160 10.40 5.67 13.64
C LEU A 160 10.55 6.34 12.27
N THR A 161 9.46 6.82 11.69
CA THR A 161 9.48 7.56 10.42
C THR A 161 10.38 8.79 10.51
N GLU A 162 10.28 9.58 11.59
CA GLU A 162 11.15 10.74 11.81
C GLU A 162 12.62 10.35 11.93
N LEU A 163 12.95 9.28 12.68
CA LEU A 163 14.32 8.81 12.82
C LEU A 163 14.93 8.34 11.49
N ILE A 164 14.18 7.58 10.69
CA ILE A 164 14.60 7.14 9.35
C ILE A 164 14.86 8.34 8.44
N LEU A 165 14.00 9.36 8.53
CA LEU A 165 14.12 10.55 7.68
C LEU A 165 15.28 11.46 8.10
N ASN A 166 15.60 11.50 9.39
CA ASN A 166 16.72 12.28 9.96
C ASN A 166 18.08 11.71 9.56
N ASP A 167 18.23 10.38 9.49
CA ASP A 167 19.45 9.75 8.97
C ASP A 167 19.44 9.73 7.43
N GLN A 168 20.21 10.63 6.82
CA GLN A 168 20.29 10.73 5.36
C GLN A 168 20.95 9.53 4.69
N ASP A 169 21.82 8.81 5.42
CA ASP A 169 22.55 7.66 4.88
C ASP A 169 21.86 6.33 5.18
N PHE A 170 20.73 6.34 5.91
CA PHE A 170 20.02 5.13 6.34
C PHE A 170 19.78 4.17 5.17
N PHE A 171 19.09 4.62 4.13
CA PHE A 171 18.76 3.77 2.99
C PHE A 171 19.99 3.33 2.22
N ARG A 172 20.98 4.21 2.07
CA ARG A 172 22.23 3.88 1.37
C ARG A 172 22.98 2.76 2.08
N LYS A 173 23.20 2.89 3.39
CA LYS A 173 23.86 1.87 4.22
C LYS A 173 23.07 0.56 4.23
N LEU A 174 21.73 0.62 4.26
CA LEU A 174 20.88 -0.57 4.19
C LEU A 174 21.00 -1.28 2.83
N MET A 175 21.06 -0.53 1.73
CA MET A 175 21.25 -1.12 0.39
C MET A 175 22.68 -1.62 0.17
N ASP A 176 23.69 -0.97 0.76
CA ASP A 176 25.06 -1.48 0.74
C ASP A 176 25.17 -2.79 1.53
N LEU A 177 24.50 -2.89 2.69
CA LEU A 177 24.40 -4.12 3.46
C LEU A 177 23.65 -5.22 2.71
N PHE A 178 22.57 -4.87 2.02
CA PHE A 178 21.83 -5.77 1.14
C PHE A 178 22.74 -6.38 0.07
N ARG A 179 23.50 -5.56 -0.65
CA ARG A 179 24.46 -6.04 -1.67
C ARG A 179 25.51 -6.97 -1.08
N ILE A 180 26.04 -6.66 0.11
CA ILE A 180 26.96 -7.56 0.83
C ILE A 180 26.29 -8.89 1.14
N CYS A 181 25.04 -8.89 1.63
CA CYS A 181 24.30 -10.12 1.88
C CYS A 181 24.06 -10.93 0.59
N GLU A 182 23.78 -10.27 -0.54
CA GLU A 182 23.64 -10.93 -1.84
C GLU A 182 24.96 -11.59 -2.27
N ASP A 183 26.07 -10.84 -2.20
CA ASP A 183 27.40 -11.32 -2.60
C ASP A 183 27.89 -12.49 -1.73
N LEU A 184 27.50 -12.53 -0.46
CA LEU A 184 27.83 -13.60 0.49
C LEU A 184 26.80 -14.75 0.49
N GLU A 185 25.74 -14.67 -0.31
CA GLU A 185 24.61 -15.61 -0.30
C GLU A 185 24.00 -15.78 1.12
N ASN A 186 24.01 -14.71 1.93
CA ASN A 186 23.47 -14.72 3.30
C ASN A 186 21.95 -14.60 3.30
N ILE A 187 21.26 -15.73 3.11
CA ILE A 187 19.80 -15.81 3.01
C ILE A 187 19.07 -15.25 4.24
N ASP A 188 19.57 -15.50 5.46
CA ASP A 188 18.95 -14.98 6.68
C ASP A 188 18.97 -13.44 6.70
N GLY A 189 20.11 -12.84 6.35
CA GLY A 189 20.23 -11.39 6.21
C GLY A 189 19.31 -10.82 5.12
N LEU A 190 19.19 -11.50 3.98
CA LEU A 190 18.31 -11.09 2.89
C LEU A 190 16.83 -11.13 3.29
N HIS A 191 16.38 -12.18 3.98
CA HIS A 191 15.01 -12.27 4.50
C HIS A 191 14.71 -11.18 5.55
N MET A 192 15.68 -10.82 6.37
CA MET A 192 15.52 -9.73 7.33
C MET A 192 15.42 -8.38 6.63
N ILE A 193 16.26 -8.11 5.62
CA ILE A 193 16.19 -6.88 4.82
C ILE A 193 14.86 -6.81 4.06
N PHE A 194 14.39 -7.91 3.48
CA PHE A 194 13.05 -8.00 2.87
C PHE A 194 11.97 -7.51 3.85
N LYS A 195 11.94 -8.07 5.06
CA LYS A 195 10.95 -7.70 6.08
C LYS A 195 11.09 -6.25 6.54
N ILE A 196 12.31 -5.74 6.66
CA ILE A 196 12.58 -4.33 6.99
C ILE A 196 12.03 -3.41 5.89
N ILE A 197 12.36 -3.65 4.63
CA ILE A 197 11.91 -2.81 3.51
C ILE A 197 10.39 -2.88 3.36
N LYS A 198 9.80 -4.09 3.46
CA LYS A 198 8.35 -4.27 3.49
C LYS A 198 7.71 -3.47 4.64
N GLY A 199 8.25 -3.56 5.85
CA GLY A 199 7.76 -2.81 7.00
C GLY A 199 7.87 -1.29 6.83
N ILE A 200 8.98 -0.81 6.25
CA ILE A 200 9.18 0.62 5.94
C ILE A 200 8.16 1.11 4.90
N ILE A 201 7.85 0.30 3.88
CA ILE A 201 6.81 0.65 2.90
C ILE A 201 5.44 0.76 3.59
N LEU A 202 5.15 -0.14 4.54
CA LEU A 202 3.91 -0.16 5.31
C LEU A 202 3.81 0.95 6.37
N LEU A 203 4.89 1.68 6.68
CA LEU A 203 4.80 2.95 7.41
C LEU A 203 4.02 4.02 6.61
N ASN A 204 3.87 3.80 5.30
CA ASN A 204 3.04 4.60 4.41
C ASN A 204 3.38 6.11 4.43
N SER A 205 4.66 6.44 4.54
CA SER A 205 5.16 7.82 4.59
C SER A 205 5.54 8.33 3.18
N PRO A 206 4.89 9.40 2.68
CA PRO A 206 5.23 9.99 1.38
C PRO A 206 6.69 10.44 1.26
N GLN A 207 7.27 10.98 2.35
CA GLN A 207 8.67 11.43 2.37
C GLN A 207 9.65 10.27 2.26
N ILE A 208 9.30 9.10 2.81
CA ILE A 208 10.09 7.89 2.63
C ILE A 208 9.97 7.41 1.18
N PHE A 209 8.77 7.42 0.61
CA PHE A 209 8.55 7.04 -0.79
C PHE A 209 9.36 7.88 -1.78
N GLU A 210 9.49 9.19 -1.55
CA GLU A 210 10.37 10.06 -2.35
C GLU A 210 11.83 9.58 -2.36
N LYS A 211 12.33 9.09 -1.22
CA LYS A 211 13.70 8.55 -1.10
C LYS A 211 13.82 7.17 -1.76
N ILE A 212 13.00 6.21 -1.36
CA ILE A 212 13.17 4.79 -1.76
C ILE A 212 12.81 4.55 -3.24
N PHE A 213 11.91 5.36 -3.81
CA PHE A 213 11.58 5.27 -5.24
C PHE A 213 12.43 6.19 -6.11
N GLY A 214 13.44 6.86 -5.54
CA GLY A 214 14.43 7.61 -6.30
C GLY A 214 15.27 6.69 -7.20
N ASP A 215 15.79 7.23 -8.31
CA ASP A 215 16.52 6.45 -9.32
C ASP A 215 17.73 5.70 -8.77
N GLU A 216 18.38 6.25 -7.73
CA GLU A 216 19.56 5.66 -7.10
C GLU A 216 19.25 4.37 -6.33
N LEU A 217 18.09 4.30 -5.67
CA LEU A 217 17.76 3.22 -4.73
C LEU A 217 16.72 2.25 -5.30
N MET A 218 15.91 2.68 -6.27
CA MET A 218 14.71 1.94 -6.65
C MET A 218 14.99 0.50 -7.10
N MET A 219 16.07 0.27 -7.86
CA MET A 219 16.42 -1.08 -8.28
C MET A 219 16.87 -1.96 -7.12
N ASP A 220 17.61 -1.42 -6.14
CA ASP A 220 18.01 -2.19 -4.95
C ASP A 220 16.81 -2.46 -4.03
N ILE A 221 15.89 -1.51 -3.91
CA ILE A 221 14.63 -1.70 -3.17
C ILE A 221 13.82 -2.84 -3.78
N ILE A 222 13.66 -2.85 -5.11
CA ILE A 222 12.99 -3.96 -5.81
C ILE A 222 13.77 -5.27 -5.59
N GLY A 223 15.10 -5.22 -5.64
CA GLY A 223 15.98 -6.36 -5.35
C GLY A 223 15.79 -6.95 -3.96
N SER A 224 15.69 -6.10 -2.94
CA SER A 224 15.46 -6.55 -1.57
C SER A 224 14.11 -7.25 -1.40
N LEU A 225 13.12 -6.88 -2.24
CA LEU A 225 11.79 -7.48 -2.26
C LEU A 225 11.73 -8.81 -3.03
N GLU A 226 12.83 -9.28 -3.63
CA GLU A 226 12.92 -10.57 -4.32
C GLU A 226 13.02 -11.76 -3.34
N TYR A 227 13.43 -11.50 -2.10
CA TYR A 227 13.78 -12.49 -1.07
C TYR A 227 12.66 -12.73 -0.05
N ASP A 228 11.42 -12.84 -0.53
CA ASP A 228 10.27 -13.16 0.33
C ASP A 228 10.43 -14.56 0.95
N PRO A 229 10.51 -14.69 2.30
CA PRO A 229 10.63 -15.99 2.96
C PRO A 229 9.38 -16.88 2.81
N ASP A 230 8.23 -16.30 2.45
CA ASP A 230 6.98 -17.05 2.26
C ASP A 230 6.90 -17.69 0.85
N VAL A 231 7.86 -17.40 -0.03
CA VAL A 231 7.92 -17.91 -1.40
C VAL A 231 9.08 -18.90 -1.56
N PRO A 232 8.87 -20.11 -2.14
CA PRO A 232 9.92 -21.13 -2.23
C PRO A 232 11.16 -20.75 -3.07
N HIS A 233 11.03 -19.77 -3.96
CA HIS A 233 12.06 -19.36 -4.90
C HIS A 233 12.15 -17.84 -4.98
N VAL A 234 13.37 -17.33 -5.03
CA VAL A 234 13.67 -15.90 -5.23
C VAL A 234 12.98 -15.41 -6.49
N GLN A 235 12.24 -14.31 -6.38
CA GLN A 235 11.51 -13.71 -7.50
C GLN A 235 12.45 -12.78 -8.27
N HIS A 236 12.76 -13.06 -9.54
CA HIS A 236 13.74 -12.25 -10.31
C HIS A 236 13.14 -10.96 -10.92
N HIS A 237 12.58 -10.09 -10.08
CA HIS A 237 11.93 -8.84 -10.48
C HIS A 237 12.89 -7.85 -11.18
N ARG A 238 14.10 -7.65 -10.67
CA ARG A 238 15.12 -6.78 -11.29
C ARG A 238 15.51 -7.27 -12.67
N ASN A 239 15.65 -8.59 -12.86
CA ASN A 239 15.99 -9.15 -14.18
C ASN A 239 14.85 -8.94 -15.16
N PHE A 240 13.60 -9.16 -14.75
CA PHE A 240 12.43 -8.85 -15.58
C PHE A 240 12.43 -7.36 -16.00
N LEU A 241 12.62 -6.45 -15.05
CA LEU A 241 12.62 -5.01 -15.33
C LEU A 241 13.81 -4.54 -16.20
N LYS A 242 14.96 -5.23 -16.16
CA LYS A 242 16.14 -4.89 -16.97
C LYS A 242 16.09 -5.51 -18.37
N GLU A 243 15.62 -6.75 -18.49
CA GLU A 243 15.74 -7.53 -19.72
C GLU A 243 14.46 -7.58 -20.55
N HIS A 244 13.28 -7.50 -19.91
CA HIS A 244 11.99 -7.73 -20.58
C HIS A 244 11.17 -6.45 -20.74
N VAL A 245 11.41 -5.44 -19.91
CA VAL A 245 10.73 -4.15 -20.02
C VAL A 245 11.43 -3.29 -21.06
N VAL A 246 10.76 -3.08 -22.19
CA VAL A 246 11.26 -2.25 -23.27
C VAL A 246 10.53 -0.91 -23.24
N PHE A 247 11.28 0.17 -22.98
CA PHE A 247 10.77 1.52 -23.15
C PHE A 247 10.71 1.86 -24.64
N LYS A 248 9.50 1.98 -25.17
CA LYS A 248 9.25 2.31 -26.57
C LYS A 248 8.94 3.79 -26.72
N GLU A 249 9.82 4.52 -27.39
CA GLU A 249 9.60 5.94 -27.68
C GLU A 249 8.95 6.10 -29.06
N ALA A 250 7.70 6.57 -29.10
CA ALA A 250 7.10 7.01 -30.36
C ALA A 250 7.74 8.32 -30.86
N ILE A 251 8.16 9.17 -29.91
CA ILE A 251 8.89 10.42 -30.13
C ILE A 251 9.99 10.49 -29.08
N PRO A 252 11.23 10.84 -29.46
CA PRO A 252 12.32 10.96 -28.49
C PRO A 252 12.01 11.99 -27.40
N ILE A 253 12.03 11.56 -26.14
CA ILE A 253 11.86 12.45 -24.99
C ILE A 253 13.26 12.85 -24.50
N ARG A 254 13.61 14.13 -24.68
CA ARG A 254 14.99 14.62 -24.44
C ARG A 254 15.26 14.99 -22.98
N ASP A 255 14.21 15.30 -22.22
CA ASP A 255 14.35 15.72 -20.83
C ASP A 255 14.60 14.50 -19.92
N PRO A 256 15.77 14.38 -19.29
CA PRO A 256 16.10 13.25 -18.42
C PRO A 256 15.19 13.17 -17.19
N LEU A 257 14.63 14.29 -16.72
CA LEU A 257 13.68 14.30 -15.60
C LEU A 257 12.34 13.70 -16.02
N VAL A 258 11.87 13.99 -17.24
CA VAL A 258 10.65 13.37 -17.78
C VAL A 258 10.85 11.86 -17.93
N LEU A 259 12.00 11.43 -18.48
CA LEU A 259 12.35 10.02 -18.60
C LEU A 259 12.39 9.32 -17.23
N SER A 260 13.06 9.93 -16.25
CA SER A 260 13.10 9.44 -14.87
C SER A 260 11.69 9.22 -14.32
N LYS A 261 10.78 10.20 -14.48
CA LYS A 261 9.39 10.09 -14.01
C LYS A 261 8.60 9.01 -14.73
N ILE A 262 8.78 8.82 -16.04
CA ILE A 262 8.14 7.73 -16.78
C ILE A 262 8.58 6.37 -16.23
N HIS A 263 9.89 6.17 -16.03
CA HIS A 263 10.40 4.92 -15.47
C HIS A 263 9.95 4.70 -14.03
N GLN A 264 9.97 5.75 -13.20
CA GLN A 264 9.48 5.70 -11.83
C GLN A 264 8.00 5.30 -11.79
N THR A 265 7.15 5.89 -12.64
CA THR A 265 5.72 5.52 -12.74
C THR A 265 5.55 4.03 -13.00
N TYR A 266 6.26 3.48 -13.98
CA TYR A 266 6.16 2.06 -14.31
C TYR A 266 6.63 1.18 -13.16
N ARG A 267 7.76 1.50 -12.54
CA ARG A 267 8.34 0.70 -11.44
C ARG A 267 7.50 0.75 -10.17
N VAL A 268 6.93 1.90 -9.83
CA VAL A 268 5.99 2.05 -8.70
C VAL A 268 4.71 1.25 -8.98
N GLY A 269 4.18 1.31 -10.20
CA GLY A 269 3.07 0.47 -10.64
C GLY A 269 3.38 -1.02 -10.50
N TYR A 270 4.55 -1.45 -10.97
CA TYR A 270 5.00 -2.84 -10.85
C TYR A 270 5.12 -3.30 -9.39
N LEU A 271 5.69 -2.46 -8.51
CA LEU A 271 5.75 -2.74 -7.08
C LEU A 271 4.35 -2.93 -6.48
N LYS A 272 3.42 -2.04 -6.81
CA LYS A 272 2.04 -2.06 -6.33
C LYS A 272 1.26 -3.27 -6.83
N ASP A 273 1.31 -3.54 -8.14
CA ASP A 273 0.42 -4.48 -8.83
C ASP A 273 1.01 -5.91 -8.94
N VAL A 274 2.33 -6.07 -8.79
CA VAL A 274 3.02 -7.37 -8.95
C VAL A 274 3.74 -7.78 -7.68
N VAL A 275 4.64 -6.94 -7.16
CA VAL A 275 5.53 -7.33 -6.06
C VAL A 275 4.79 -7.39 -4.72
N LEU A 276 3.96 -6.39 -4.41
CA LEU A 276 3.31 -6.21 -3.11
C LEU A 276 1.79 -6.35 -3.15
N ALA A 277 1.21 -6.81 -4.26
CA ALA A 277 -0.23 -6.78 -4.54
C ALA A 277 -1.14 -7.41 -3.47
N ARG A 278 -0.61 -8.34 -2.65
CA ARG A 278 -1.36 -9.05 -1.60
C ARG A 278 -1.11 -8.53 -0.18
N VAL A 279 -0.20 -7.58 -0.05
CA VAL A 279 0.37 -7.16 1.24
C VAL A 279 -0.02 -5.72 1.58
N LEU A 280 -0.25 -4.89 0.57
CA LEU A 280 -0.57 -3.47 0.76
C LEU A 280 -2.00 -3.29 1.27
N ASP A 281 -2.16 -2.40 2.24
CA ASP A 281 -3.46 -1.89 2.66
C ASP A 281 -3.97 -0.80 1.70
N GLU A 282 -5.26 -0.46 1.80
CA GLU A 282 -5.89 0.53 0.92
C GLU A 282 -5.21 1.90 1.00
N ALA A 283 -4.74 2.28 2.20
CA ALA A 283 -4.06 3.55 2.42
C ALA A 283 -2.70 3.61 1.71
N THR A 284 -1.92 2.52 1.72
CA THR A 284 -0.64 2.47 1.01
C THR A 284 -0.87 2.44 -0.50
N VAL A 285 -1.84 1.64 -0.98
CA VAL A 285 -2.23 1.63 -2.40
C VAL A 285 -2.64 3.03 -2.87
N ALA A 286 -3.39 3.78 -2.07
CA ALA A 286 -3.78 5.15 -2.39
C ALA A 286 -2.57 6.09 -2.53
N ASN A 287 -1.58 6.01 -1.63
CA ASN A 287 -0.37 6.82 -1.73
C ASN A 287 0.52 6.43 -2.92
N LEU A 288 0.66 5.14 -3.25
CA LEU A 288 1.36 4.71 -4.47
C LEU A 288 0.65 5.20 -5.74
N ASN A 289 -0.68 5.15 -5.77
CA ASN A 289 -1.47 5.74 -6.86
C ASN A 289 -1.31 7.26 -6.93
N SER A 290 -1.18 7.96 -5.80
CA SER A 290 -0.90 9.40 -5.76
C SER A 290 0.45 9.73 -6.39
N ILE A 291 1.49 8.92 -6.13
CA ILE A 291 2.81 9.07 -6.78
C ILE A 291 2.71 8.87 -8.29
N ILE A 292 2.04 7.80 -8.73
CA ILE A 292 1.80 7.52 -10.15
C ILE A 292 1.07 8.69 -10.81
N HIS A 293 0.01 9.20 -10.16
CA HIS A 293 -0.78 10.33 -10.64
C HIS A 293 0.05 11.62 -10.72
N GLY A 294 0.85 11.92 -9.70
CA GLY A 294 1.75 13.08 -9.68
C GLY A 294 2.80 13.02 -10.78
N ASN A 295 3.41 11.86 -11.00
CA ASN A 295 4.37 11.66 -12.09
C ASN A 295 3.72 11.81 -13.46
N ASN A 296 2.52 11.24 -13.67
CA ASN A 296 1.77 11.42 -14.90
C ASN A 296 1.44 12.89 -15.16
N ALA A 297 1.00 13.62 -14.13
CA ALA A 297 0.72 15.04 -14.22
C ALA A 297 1.97 15.85 -14.63
N TYR A 298 3.12 15.52 -14.04
CA TYR A 298 4.41 16.14 -14.36
C TYR A 298 4.83 15.88 -15.82
N VAL A 299 4.81 14.62 -16.24
CA VAL A 299 5.17 14.20 -17.61
C VAL A 299 4.26 14.88 -18.63
N VAL A 300 2.94 14.81 -18.44
CA VAL A 300 1.99 15.41 -19.39
C VAL A 300 2.14 16.92 -19.44
N SER A 301 2.36 17.59 -18.31
CA SER A 301 2.54 19.05 -18.28
C SER A 301 3.76 19.48 -19.08
N LEU A 302 4.91 18.82 -18.88
CA LEU A 302 6.14 19.17 -19.61
C LEU A 302 6.03 18.88 -21.11
N LEU A 303 5.46 17.74 -21.49
CA LEU A 303 5.28 17.40 -22.92
C LEU A 303 4.25 18.30 -23.61
N LYS A 304 3.19 18.72 -22.90
CA LYS A 304 2.19 19.67 -23.40
C LYS A 304 2.79 21.05 -23.63
N ASP A 305 3.62 21.52 -22.70
CA ASP A 305 4.21 22.87 -22.77
C ASP A 305 5.39 22.94 -23.76
N ASP A 306 5.94 21.79 -24.17
CA ASP A 306 6.88 21.67 -25.28
C ASP A 306 6.16 21.72 -26.65
N SER A 307 6.02 22.94 -27.19
CA SER A 307 5.46 23.15 -28.53
C SER A 307 6.17 22.37 -29.64
N THR A 308 7.47 22.07 -29.49
CA THR A 308 8.23 21.35 -30.52
C THR A 308 7.88 19.87 -30.51
N PHE A 309 7.64 19.31 -29.32
CA PHE A 309 7.20 17.93 -29.15
C PHE A 309 5.84 17.69 -29.82
N ILE A 310 4.85 18.55 -29.53
CA ILE A 310 3.50 18.42 -30.11
C ILE A 310 3.53 18.64 -31.63
N GLN A 311 4.27 19.62 -32.13
CA GLN A 311 4.41 19.84 -33.57
C GLN A 311 5.07 18.66 -34.27
N GLU A 312 6.13 18.07 -33.69
CA GLU A 312 6.79 16.89 -34.23
C GLU A 312 5.85 15.66 -34.26
N LEU A 313 5.04 15.47 -33.21
CA LEU A 313 4.02 14.43 -33.14
C LEU A 313 3.04 14.49 -34.30
N PHE A 314 2.41 15.64 -34.49
CA PHE A 314 1.42 15.82 -35.55
C PHE A 314 2.04 15.83 -36.94
N ALA A 315 3.26 16.36 -37.09
CA ALA A 315 3.99 16.29 -38.35
C ALA A 315 4.29 14.84 -38.77
N ARG A 316 4.70 13.97 -37.84
CA ARG A 316 4.92 12.55 -38.13
C ARG A 316 3.64 11.79 -38.42
N LEU A 317 2.56 12.07 -37.67
CA LEU A 317 1.26 11.45 -37.90
C LEU A 317 0.70 11.77 -39.29
N ARG A 318 0.84 13.03 -39.73
CA ARG A 318 0.39 13.51 -41.05
C ARG A 318 1.31 13.12 -42.21
N SER A 319 2.56 12.78 -41.93
CA SER A 319 3.52 12.55 -43.00
C SER A 319 3.16 11.27 -43.79
N PRO A 320 3.06 11.36 -45.13
CA PRO A 320 2.85 10.18 -45.98
C PRO A 320 4.06 9.25 -45.99
N THR A 321 5.24 9.72 -45.55
CA THR A 321 6.47 8.93 -45.53
C THR A 321 6.65 8.13 -44.24
N THR A 322 5.81 8.34 -43.23
CA THR A 322 5.86 7.58 -41.97
C THR A 322 5.36 6.16 -42.20
N LEU A 323 6.15 5.17 -41.79
CA LEU A 323 5.78 3.75 -41.90
C LEU A 323 4.49 3.46 -41.13
N GLU A 324 3.65 2.56 -41.67
CA GLU A 324 2.37 2.19 -41.06
C GLU A 324 2.49 1.77 -39.59
N GLU A 325 3.47 0.93 -39.26
CA GLU A 325 3.70 0.50 -37.87
C GLU A 325 4.09 1.66 -36.96
N SER A 326 4.88 2.62 -37.47
CA SER A 326 5.23 3.83 -36.73
C SER A 326 4.02 4.74 -36.52
N LYS A 327 3.12 4.86 -37.51
CA LYS A 327 1.87 5.60 -37.36
C LYS A 327 0.98 4.99 -36.29
N LYS A 328 0.85 3.66 -36.27
CA LYS A 328 0.10 2.95 -35.21
C LYS A 328 0.66 3.26 -33.82
N ASN A 329 1.98 3.18 -33.65
CA ASN A 329 2.63 3.52 -32.38
C ASN A 329 2.39 4.97 -31.96
N LEU A 330 2.37 5.93 -32.91
CA LEU A 330 2.06 7.32 -32.63
C LEU A 330 0.60 7.54 -32.23
N VAL A 331 -0.36 6.82 -32.83
CA VAL A 331 -1.77 6.87 -32.44
C VAL A 331 -1.99 6.25 -31.06
N HIS A 332 -1.31 5.13 -30.75
CA HIS A 332 -1.34 4.55 -29.40
C HIS A 332 -0.72 5.51 -28.36
N PHE A 333 0.41 6.13 -28.68
CA PHE A 333 0.99 7.17 -27.84
C PHE A 333 0.01 8.33 -27.61
N LEU A 334 -0.68 8.79 -28.66
CA LEU A 334 -1.66 9.87 -28.55
C LEU A 334 -2.85 9.48 -27.66
N HIS A 335 -3.33 8.24 -27.77
CA HIS A 335 -4.36 7.70 -26.89
C HIS A 335 -3.90 7.66 -25.43
N GLU A 336 -2.71 7.13 -25.16
CA GLU A 336 -2.14 7.12 -23.80
C GLU A 336 -1.95 8.55 -23.26
N PHE A 337 -1.42 9.46 -24.07
CA PHE A 337 -1.23 10.86 -23.71
C PHE A 337 -2.55 11.55 -23.34
N CYS A 338 -3.61 11.33 -24.13
CA CYS A 338 -4.96 11.78 -23.78
C CYS A 338 -5.50 11.09 -22.53
N GLY A 339 -5.23 9.80 -22.31
CA GLY A 339 -5.66 9.06 -21.13
C GLY A 339 -5.02 9.58 -19.83
N LEU A 340 -3.72 9.92 -19.89
CA LEU A 340 -2.96 10.44 -18.77
C LEU A 340 -3.36 11.86 -18.37
N SER A 341 -4.08 12.59 -19.23
CA SER A 341 -4.57 13.94 -18.94
C SER A 341 -5.45 13.99 -17.69
N LYS A 342 -6.10 12.87 -17.32
CA LYS A 342 -6.89 12.76 -16.08
C LYS A 342 -6.08 13.10 -14.83
N SER A 343 -4.75 13.11 -14.94
CA SER A 343 -3.83 13.49 -13.87
C SER A 343 -3.63 15.00 -13.71
N LEU A 344 -4.10 15.80 -14.66
CA LEU A 344 -4.00 17.26 -14.60
C LEU A 344 -5.20 17.87 -13.87
N GLN A 345 -5.09 19.15 -13.50
CA GLN A 345 -6.24 19.92 -13.04
C GLN A 345 -7.23 20.18 -14.20
N MET A 346 -8.53 20.27 -13.91
CA MET A 346 -9.60 20.41 -14.92
C MET A 346 -9.32 21.51 -15.97
N VAL A 347 -8.82 22.67 -15.55
CA VAL A 347 -8.50 23.79 -16.47
C VAL A 347 -7.38 23.41 -17.45
N GLN A 348 -6.36 22.71 -16.97
CA GLN A 348 -5.24 22.24 -17.81
C GLN A 348 -5.69 21.13 -18.76
N GLN A 349 -6.58 20.24 -18.32
CA GLN A 349 -7.21 19.24 -19.18
C GLN A 349 -7.94 19.91 -20.34
N LEU A 350 -8.90 20.80 -20.06
CA LEU A 350 -9.66 21.50 -21.10
C LEU A 350 -8.75 22.25 -22.10
N ARG A 351 -7.69 22.87 -21.60
CA ARG A 351 -6.70 23.53 -22.45
C ARG A 351 -5.97 22.53 -23.35
N LEU A 352 -5.50 21.40 -22.81
CA LEU A 352 -4.83 20.35 -23.58
C LEU A 352 -5.72 19.83 -24.72
N PHE A 353 -6.98 19.47 -24.45
CA PHE A 353 -7.88 18.96 -25.49
C PHE A 353 -8.18 20.01 -26.56
N ARG A 354 -8.27 21.29 -26.19
CA ARG A 354 -8.40 22.39 -27.16
C ARG A 354 -7.14 22.56 -28.02
N ASP A 355 -5.96 22.48 -27.41
CA ASP A 355 -4.68 22.58 -28.12
C ASP A 355 -4.56 21.41 -29.13
N LEU A 356 -4.85 20.17 -28.71
CA LEU A 356 -4.85 18.98 -29.58
C LEU A 356 -5.89 19.06 -30.71
N MET A 357 -7.08 19.63 -30.43
CA MET A 357 -8.09 19.89 -31.47
C MET A 357 -7.53 20.85 -32.53
N ASN A 358 -6.90 21.95 -32.11
CA ASN A 358 -6.32 22.93 -33.03
C ASN A 358 -5.15 22.36 -33.85
N GLU A 359 -4.40 21.42 -33.27
CA GLU A 359 -3.37 20.66 -33.97
C GLU A 359 -3.93 19.61 -34.94
N GLY A 360 -5.24 19.36 -34.94
CA GLY A 360 -5.95 18.50 -35.91
C GLY A 360 -6.01 17.02 -35.54
N ILE A 361 -6.18 16.71 -34.25
CA ILE A 361 -6.38 15.33 -33.76
C ILE A 361 -7.55 14.60 -34.42
N PHE A 362 -8.62 15.29 -34.80
CA PHE A 362 -9.77 14.66 -35.42
C PHE A 362 -9.49 14.16 -36.84
N ASP A 363 -8.55 14.79 -37.56
CA ASP A 363 -8.09 14.28 -38.86
C ASP A 363 -7.36 12.95 -38.65
N ILE A 364 -6.48 12.88 -37.64
CA ILE A 364 -5.75 11.66 -37.29
C ILE A 364 -6.69 10.53 -36.87
N VAL A 365 -7.71 10.84 -36.07
CA VAL A 365 -8.74 9.86 -35.69
C VAL A 365 -9.56 9.41 -36.91
N THR A 366 -9.87 10.32 -37.82
CA THR A 366 -10.55 9.99 -39.08
C THR A 366 -9.74 8.97 -39.89
N ASP A 367 -8.43 9.16 -39.99
CA ASP A 367 -7.53 8.22 -40.65
C ASP A 367 -7.46 6.86 -39.91
N ALA A 368 -7.41 6.89 -38.56
CA ALA A 368 -7.41 5.68 -37.74
C ALA A 368 -8.68 4.84 -37.93
N LEU A 369 -9.85 5.48 -38.01
CA LEU A 369 -11.16 4.83 -38.23
C LEU A 369 -11.31 4.24 -39.65
N GLN A 370 -10.49 4.66 -40.62
CA GLN A 370 -10.47 4.09 -41.97
C GLN A 370 -9.59 2.84 -42.08
N SER A 371 -8.79 2.55 -41.05
CA SER A 371 -7.86 1.42 -41.05
C SER A 371 -8.58 0.07 -41.10
N GLN A 372 -7.92 -0.90 -41.73
CA GLN A 372 -8.33 -2.32 -41.67
C GLN A 372 -7.98 -2.96 -40.32
N ASP A 373 -7.12 -2.32 -39.52
CA ASP A 373 -6.74 -2.80 -38.20
C ASP A 373 -7.81 -2.42 -37.16
N LYS A 374 -8.60 -3.41 -36.74
CA LYS A 374 -9.65 -3.25 -35.74
C LYS A 374 -9.15 -2.63 -34.43
N LYS A 375 -7.90 -2.91 -34.01
CA LYS A 375 -7.33 -2.33 -32.78
C LYS A 375 -7.07 -0.84 -32.93
N LEU A 376 -6.66 -0.41 -34.13
CA LEU A 376 -6.42 1.01 -34.42
C LEU A 376 -7.75 1.78 -34.50
N VAL A 377 -8.78 1.16 -35.09
CA VAL A 377 -10.15 1.71 -35.09
C VAL A 377 -10.64 1.90 -33.66
N LEU A 378 -10.51 0.87 -32.81
CA LEU A 378 -10.87 0.95 -31.38
C LEU A 378 -10.13 2.08 -30.66
N THR A 379 -8.82 2.19 -30.88
CA THR A 379 -7.99 3.26 -30.29
C THR A 379 -8.49 4.65 -30.72
N GLY A 380 -8.88 4.83 -31.99
CA GLY A 380 -9.46 6.08 -32.48
C GLY A 380 -10.80 6.41 -31.81
N THR A 381 -11.65 5.40 -31.63
CA THR A 381 -12.93 5.51 -30.92
C THR A 381 -12.73 5.88 -29.44
N ASP A 382 -11.77 5.26 -28.75
CA ASP A 382 -11.43 5.57 -27.36
C ASP A 382 -10.93 7.02 -27.22
N ILE A 383 -10.13 7.53 -28.16
CA ILE A 383 -9.73 8.95 -28.21
C ILE A 383 -10.99 9.85 -28.29
N LEU A 384 -11.97 9.55 -29.14
CA LEU A 384 -13.20 10.34 -29.22
C LEU A 384 -13.99 10.33 -27.92
N ILE A 385 -14.07 9.18 -27.26
CA ILE A 385 -14.72 9.06 -25.94
C ILE A 385 -13.99 9.93 -24.90
N LEU A 386 -12.65 9.96 -24.92
CA LEU A 386 -11.88 10.86 -24.06
C LEU A 386 -12.23 12.33 -24.32
N PHE A 387 -12.36 12.75 -25.58
CA PHE A 387 -12.80 14.12 -25.92
C PHE A 387 -14.22 14.42 -25.44
N LEU A 388 -15.15 13.50 -25.66
CA LEU A 388 -16.55 13.66 -25.26
C LEU A 388 -16.71 13.73 -23.74
N ASN A 389 -15.95 12.93 -22.99
CA ASN A 389 -15.96 12.97 -21.53
C ASN A 389 -15.42 14.29 -20.95
N GLN A 390 -14.60 15.01 -21.72
CA GLN A 390 -13.99 16.27 -21.31
C GLN A 390 -14.84 17.48 -21.72
N ASP A 391 -15.12 17.61 -23.01
CA ASP A 391 -15.99 18.65 -23.56
C ASP A 391 -16.60 18.19 -24.89
N PRO A 392 -17.87 17.72 -24.89
CA PRO A 392 -18.56 17.30 -26.11
C PRO A 392 -18.60 18.39 -27.19
N ASN A 393 -18.52 19.67 -26.83
CA ASN A 393 -18.60 20.77 -27.78
C ASN A 393 -17.40 20.84 -28.72
N LEU A 394 -16.23 20.33 -28.30
CA LEU A 394 -15.05 20.26 -29.17
C LEU A 394 -15.35 19.41 -30.41
N LEU A 395 -15.84 18.17 -30.19
CA LEU A 395 -16.18 17.27 -31.29
C LEU A 395 -17.39 17.79 -32.10
N ARG A 396 -18.43 18.32 -31.43
CA ARG A 396 -19.58 18.93 -32.12
C ARG A 396 -19.18 20.07 -33.05
N SER A 397 -18.31 20.97 -32.57
CA SER A 397 -17.85 22.12 -33.35
C SER A 397 -17.04 21.72 -34.58
N TYR A 398 -16.42 20.53 -34.55
CA TYR A 398 -15.69 19.96 -35.68
C TYR A 398 -16.62 19.26 -36.68
N VAL A 399 -17.53 18.38 -36.22
CA VAL A 399 -18.42 17.61 -37.12
C VAL A 399 -19.43 18.47 -37.89
N VAL A 400 -19.74 19.68 -37.42
CA VAL A 400 -20.59 20.64 -38.15
C VAL A 400 -19.86 21.33 -39.30
N ARG A 401 -18.52 21.32 -39.30
CA ARG A 401 -17.70 21.87 -40.39
C ARG A 401 -17.62 20.89 -41.57
N GLN A 402 -17.31 21.39 -42.76
CA GLN A 402 -17.13 20.54 -43.94
C GLN A 402 -16.07 19.46 -43.74
N GLU A 403 -14.99 19.81 -43.02
CA GLU A 403 -13.88 18.90 -42.67
C GLU A 403 -14.31 17.73 -41.77
N GLY A 404 -15.37 17.90 -40.96
CA GLY A 404 -15.84 16.88 -40.03
C GLY A 404 -16.90 15.91 -40.59
N ILE A 405 -17.40 16.16 -41.81
CA ILE A 405 -18.37 15.29 -42.48
C ILE A 405 -17.83 13.85 -42.68
N PRO A 406 -16.56 13.63 -43.11
CA PRO A 406 -15.99 12.28 -43.22
C PRO A 406 -16.00 11.53 -41.89
N LEU A 407 -15.61 12.18 -40.79
CA LEU A 407 -15.61 11.58 -39.46
C LEU A 407 -17.01 11.13 -39.06
N LEU A 408 -18.02 11.99 -39.22
CA LEU A 408 -19.41 11.64 -38.94
C LEU A 408 -19.89 10.45 -39.79
N GLY A 409 -19.52 10.43 -41.08
CA GLY A 409 -19.83 9.31 -41.97
C GLY A 409 -19.19 7.99 -41.51
N LEU A 410 -17.96 8.03 -41.01
CA LEU A 410 -17.28 6.86 -40.44
C LEU A 410 -17.93 6.38 -39.14
N LEU A 411 -18.39 7.29 -38.27
CA LEU A 411 -19.10 6.92 -37.05
C LEU A 411 -20.42 6.19 -37.36
N VAL A 412 -21.19 6.68 -38.34
CA VAL A 412 -22.42 6.02 -38.80
C VAL A 412 -22.12 4.67 -39.46
N LYS A 413 -21.09 4.60 -40.31
CA LYS A 413 -20.64 3.34 -40.91
C LYS A 413 -20.17 2.36 -39.82
N GLY A 414 -19.57 2.87 -38.75
CA GLY A 414 -19.08 2.08 -37.62
C GLY A 414 -20.20 1.32 -36.91
N MET A 415 -21.37 1.94 -36.76
CA MET A 415 -22.55 1.30 -36.16
C MET A 415 -23.03 0.06 -36.92
N ILE A 416 -22.86 0.02 -38.24
CA ILE A 416 -23.35 -1.06 -39.11
C ILE A 416 -22.26 -2.07 -39.50
N THR A 417 -21.01 -1.80 -39.14
CA THR A 417 -19.87 -2.66 -39.48
C THR A 417 -19.66 -3.67 -38.36
N ASP A 418 -19.68 -4.97 -38.67
CA ASP A 418 -19.44 -6.03 -37.68
C ASP A 418 -17.97 -6.05 -37.23
N PHE A 419 -17.73 -5.48 -36.07
CA PHE A 419 -16.42 -5.38 -35.46
C PHE A 419 -16.14 -6.49 -34.44
N GLY A 420 -17.16 -7.24 -34.01
CA GLY A 420 -17.17 -8.12 -32.83
C GLY A 420 -18.02 -7.54 -31.69
N GLU A 421 -18.34 -8.37 -30.70
CA GLU A 421 -19.04 -7.95 -29.47
C GLU A 421 -18.22 -6.81 -28.79
N ASP A 422 -18.88 -5.76 -28.32
CA ASP A 422 -18.36 -4.52 -27.67
C ASP A 422 -18.11 -3.28 -28.55
N MET A 423 -17.66 -3.38 -29.81
CA MET A 423 -17.33 -2.17 -30.59
C MET A 423 -18.56 -1.36 -31.05
N HIS A 424 -19.69 -2.01 -31.31
CA HIS A 424 -20.93 -1.31 -31.68
C HIS A 424 -21.45 -0.38 -30.58
N CYS A 425 -21.22 -0.74 -29.31
CA CYS A 425 -21.64 0.04 -28.16
C CYS A 425 -20.90 1.38 -28.10
N GLN A 426 -19.61 1.42 -28.43
CA GLN A 426 -18.81 2.64 -28.40
C GLN A 426 -19.23 3.65 -29.49
N PHE A 427 -19.45 3.20 -30.73
CA PHE A 427 -19.93 4.10 -31.80
C PHE A 427 -21.31 4.68 -31.47
N LEU A 428 -22.20 3.86 -30.90
CA LEU A 428 -23.51 4.30 -30.45
C LEU A 428 -23.40 5.34 -29.32
N GLU A 429 -22.50 5.12 -28.36
CA GLU A 429 -22.25 6.05 -27.25
C GLU A 429 -21.75 7.41 -27.76
N ILE A 430 -20.79 7.41 -28.68
CA ILE A 430 -20.28 8.63 -29.31
C ILE A 430 -21.41 9.40 -30.01
N LEU A 431 -22.20 8.73 -30.84
CA LEU A 431 -23.30 9.37 -31.56
C LEU A 431 -24.41 9.85 -30.62
N ARG A 432 -24.72 9.10 -29.58
CA ARG A 432 -25.67 9.50 -28.54
C ARG A 432 -25.19 10.77 -27.83
N SER A 433 -23.91 10.82 -27.43
CA SER A 433 -23.32 11.99 -26.79
C SER A 433 -23.31 13.20 -27.73
N LEU A 434 -22.99 13.00 -29.01
CA LEU A 434 -23.03 14.07 -30.02
C LEU A 434 -24.43 14.68 -30.20
N LEU A 435 -25.47 13.83 -30.20
CA LEU A 435 -26.86 14.22 -30.41
C LEU A 435 -27.58 14.67 -29.13
N ASP A 436 -26.98 14.48 -27.96
CA ASP A 436 -27.61 14.85 -26.69
C ASP A 436 -27.76 16.37 -26.56
N SER A 437 -29.01 16.83 -26.57
CA SER A 437 -29.40 18.24 -26.51
C SER A 437 -29.18 18.90 -25.15
N TYR A 438 -28.95 18.13 -24.07
CA TYR A 438 -28.85 18.69 -22.71
C TYR A 438 -27.54 19.43 -22.41
N THR A 439 -26.51 19.26 -23.24
CA THR A 439 -25.20 19.93 -23.08
C THR A 439 -25.01 21.14 -24.02
N LEU A 440 -26.07 21.54 -24.74
CA LEU A 440 -26.06 22.68 -25.68
C LEU A 440 -26.24 24.06 -25.02
N SER A 441 -26.38 24.14 -23.69
CA SER A 441 -26.50 25.38 -22.93
C SER A 441 -25.14 26.10 -22.77
N GLY A 442 -24.52 26.48 -23.88
CA GLY A 442 -23.26 27.24 -23.87
C GLY A 442 -22.98 28.09 -25.11
N ALA A 443 -23.80 28.01 -26.16
CA ALA A 443 -23.65 28.86 -27.34
C ALA A 443 -25.02 29.40 -27.77
N GLN A 444 -25.40 30.55 -27.20
CA GLN A 444 -26.29 31.52 -27.83
C GLN A 444 -25.56 32.86 -27.89
#